data_AF-A0A3B8VY12-F1
#
_entry.id   AF-A0A3B8VY12-F1
#
_cell.length_a   1.000
_cell.length_b   1.000
_cell.length_c   1.000
_cell.angle_alpha   90.00
_cell.angle_beta   90.00
_cell.angle_gamma   90.00
#
_symmetry.space_group_name_H-M   'P 1'
#
loop_
_entity.id
_entity.type
_entity.pdbx_description
1 polymer ?
#
loop_
_entity_poly.entity_id
_entity_poly.type
_entity_poly.pdbx_seq_one_letter_code
_entity_poly.pdbx_strand_id
1 'polypeptide(L)'
;QGSIFYHDTSGCWTRVISDLRPDVAIVAMAGRPNIDGEPIQGSLTQFVGRMGSMLRPKQMYLGHHDDWMPPSTRDMSSEEALAPVRVELARVEPRVSLVSVGYMEGTRLLE
;
A
#
# COMPACT_ATOMS: atom_id res chain seq x y z
N GLN A 1 20.60 -7.11 3.92
CA GLN A 1 20.52 -5.80 4.65
C GLN A 1 19.62 -4.88 3.85
N GLY A 2 18.76 -4.09 4.49
CA GLY A 2 17.85 -3.19 3.80
C GLY A 2 16.91 -2.50 4.78
N SER A 3 16.02 -1.66 4.26
CA SER A 3 15.07 -0.88 5.03
C SER A 3 13.64 -1.17 4.60
N ILE A 4 12.76 -1.30 5.60
CA ILE A 4 11.33 -1.51 5.40
C ILE A 4 10.59 -0.31 5.98
N PHE A 5 9.68 0.26 5.20
CA PHE A 5 8.65 1.13 5.71
C PHE A 5 7.41 0.32 6.02
N TYR A 6 6.84 0.52 7.21
CA TYR A 6 5.59 -0.09 7.62
C TYR A 6 4.72 0.96 8.30
N HIS A 7 3.43 0.97 7.96
CA HIS A 7 2.41 1.67 8.74
C HIS A 7 1.08 0.93 8.66
N ASP A 8 0.35 0.94 9.77
CA ASP A 8 -0.89 0.16 9.95
C ASP A 8 -2.17 0.99 9.77
N THR A 9 -2.05 2.24 9.32
CA THR A 9 -3.20 3.13 9.15
C THR A 9 -3.08 3.88 7.84
N SER A 10 -4.18 4.05 7.11
CA SER A 10 -4.19 4.80 5.85
C SER A 10 -4.13 6.32 6.13
N GLY A 11 -3.06 6.78 6.76
CA GLY A 11 -2.81 8.18 7.05
C GLY A 11 -1.33 8.50 6.87
N CYS A 12 -1.03 9.73 6.46
CA CYS A 12 0.36 10.18 6.42
C CYS A 12 0.53 11.68 6.64
N TRP A 13 1.72 12.04 7.12
CA TRP A 13 2.25 13.39 7.04
C TRP A 13 3.28 13.44 5.90
N THR A 14 2.96 14.16 4.84
CA THR A 14 3.69 14.14 3.56
C THR A 14 5.16 14.52 3.73
N ARG A 15 5.46 15.46 4.64
CA ARG A 15 6.83 15.89 4.92
C ARG A 15 7.70 14.77 5.50
N VAL A 16 7.12 13.87 6.31
CA VAL A 16 7.86 12.71 6.83
C VAL A 16 8.04 11.68 5.72
N ILE A 17 6.95 11.35 5.01
CA ILE A 17 7.00 10.27 4.00
C ILE A 17 7.90 10.62 2.80
N SER A 18 7.91 11.89 2.37
CA SER A 18 8.65 12.32 1.19
C SER A 18 10.18 12.23 1.35
N ASP A 19 10.68 12.19 2.58
CA ASP A 19 12.10 12.11 2.90
C ASP A 19 12.59 10.64 3.06
N LEU A 20 11.68 9.66 3.03
CA LEU A 20 12.00 8.23 3.18
C LEU A 20 12.21 7.55 1.84
N ARG A 21 13.19 6.66 1.76
CA ARG A 21 13.47 5.82 0.57
C ARG A 21 13.69 4.37 0.98
N PRO A 22 12.64 3.67 1.44
CA PRO A 22 12.77 2.27 1.83
C PRO A 22 12.97 1.36 0.62
N ASP A 23 13.60 0.21 0.83
CA ASP A 23 13.70 -0.83 -0.21
C ASP A 23 12.33 -1.47 -0.47
N VAL A 24 11.57 -1.67 0.62
CA VAL A 24 10.22 -2.27 0.64
C VAL A 24 9.27 -1.41 1.47
N ALA A 25 8.03 -1.27 1.00
CA ALA A 25 6.97 -0.63 1.78
C ALA A 25 5.79 -1.57 2.00
N ILE A 26 5.26 -1.58 3.23
CA ILE A 26 3.99 -2.19 3.59
C ILE A 26 3.04 -1.04 3.93
N VAL A 27 2.03 -0.83 3.08
CA VAL A 27 1.14 0.34 3.10
C VAL A 27 -0.27 -0.08 3.47
N ALA A 28 -0.84 0.53 4.51
CA ALA A 28 -2.19 0.24 4.94
C ALA A 28 -3.22 0.66 3.88
N MET A 29 -4.16 -0.23 3.59
CA MET A 29 -5.26 -0.01 2.65
C MET A 29 -6.62 -0.30 3.30
N ALA A 30 -7.02 0.53 4.26
CA ALA A 30 -8.33 0.45 4.90
C ALA A 30 -8.95 1.81 5.21
N GLY A 31 -10.29 1.82 5.28
CA GLY A 31 -11.05 2.98 5.68
C GLY A 31 -10.90 4.18 4.74
N ARG A 32 -11.07 5.38 5.30
CA ARG A 32 -10.93 6.65 4.57
C ARG A 32 -9.58 7.30 4.88
N PRO A 33 -8.70 7.49 3.88
CA PRO A 33 -7.37 7.99 4.16
C PRO A 33 -7.30 9.46 4.57
N ASN A 34 -6.23 9.80 5.27
CA ASN A 34 -5.89 11.16 5.66
C ASN A 34 -4.50 11.56 5.15
N ILE A 35 -4.37 12.78 4.62
CA ILE A 35 -3.12 13.38 4.21
C ILE A 35 -3.00 14.72 4.92
N ASP A 36 -1.95 14.88 5.71
CA ASP A 36 -1.64 16.13 6.40
C ASP A 36 -2.73 16.64 7.37
N GLY A 37 -3.43 15.71 8.03
CA GLY A 37 -4.52 16.03 8.94
C GLY A 37 -5.88 16.12 8.23
N GLU A 38 -5.91 16.16 6.90
CA GLU A 38 -7.14 16.29 6.12
C GLU A 38 -7.52 14.98 5.40
N PRO A 39 -8.81 14.59 5.41
CA PRO A 39 -9.23 13.46 4.62
C PRO A 39 -8.95 13.66 3.12
N ILE A 40 -8.41 12.63 2.47
CA ILE A 40 -8.08 12.71 1.05
C ILE A 40 -9.30 13.10 0.20
N GLN A 41 -9.09 14.04 -0.72
CA GLN A 41 -10.04 14.35 -1.80
C GLN A 41 -9.76 13.40 -2.97
N GLY A 42 -10.15 12.14 -2.79
CA GLY A 42 -9.84 11.04 -3.69
C GLY A 42 -10.22 9.68 -3.10
N SER A 43 -9.81 8.62 -3.77
CA SER A 43 -10.05 7.24 -3.33
C SER A 43 -8.92 6.66 -2.48
N LEU A 44 -9.20 5.56 -1.79
CA LEU A 44 -8.21 4.74 -1.09
C LEU A 44 -7.10 4.25 -2.04
N THR A 45 -7.47 3.85 -3.26
CA THR A 45 -6.54 3.52 -4.34
C THR A 45 -5.57 4.67 -4.66
N GLN A 46 -6.08 5.90 -4.79
CA GLN A 46 -5.25 7.08 -5.04
C GLN A 46 -4.33 7.41 -3.87
N PHE A 47 -4.74 7.11 -2.63
CA PHE A 47 -3.85 7.23 -1.47
C PHE A 47 -2.67 6.25 -1.57
N VAL A 48 -2.92 4.98 -1.87
CA VAL A 48 -1.83 3.98 -2.06
C VAL A 48 -0.89 4.42 -3.18
N GLY A 49 -1.43 4.93 -4.29
CA GLY A 49 -0.64 5.52 -5.38
C GLY A 49 0.27 6.67 -4.91
N ARG A 50 -0.26 7.60 -4.10
CA ARG A 50 0.52 8.69 -3.52
C ARG A 50 1.64 8.17 -2.60
N MET A 51 1.36 7.18 -1.76
CA MET A 51 2.38 6.53 -0.93
C MET A 51 3.47 5.91 -1.79
N GLY A 52 3.12 5.22 -2.88
CA GLY A 52 4.08 4.67 -3.84
C GLY A 52 4.97 5.74 -4.48
N SER A 53 4.37 6.85 -4.92
CA SER A 53 5.11 7.95 -5.55
C SER A 53 6.05 8.70 -4.58
N MET A 54 5.67 8.83 -3.31
CA MET A 54 6.50 9.47 -2.28
C MET A 54 7.62 8.56 -1.78
N LEU A 55 7.31 7.31 -1.43
CA LEU A 55 8.28 6.36 -0.86
C LEU A 55 9.24 5.78 -1.91
N ARG A 56 8.72 5.54 -3.14
CA ARG A 56 9.44 4.93 -4.27
C ARG A 56 10.16 3.61 -3.93
N PRO A 57 9.50 2.65 -3.25
CA PRO A 57 10.11 1.34 -2.98
C PRO A 57 10.23 0.51 -4.26
N LYS A 58 11.06 -0.54 -4.25
CA LYS A 58 11.07 -1.53 -5.34
C LYS A 58 9.82 -2.42 -5.30
N GLN A 59 9.43 -2.81 -4.09
CA GLN A 59 8.27 -3.65 -3.82
C GLN A 59 7.35 -2.99 -2.81
N MET A 60 6.05 -3.07 -3.08
CA MET A 60 5.00 -2.61 -2.19
C MET A 60 4.04 -3.74 -1.87
N TYR A 61 3.69 -3.86 -0.60
CA TYR A 61 2.71 -4.78 -0.07
C TYR A 61 1.57 -3.98 0.54
N LEU A 62 0.34 -4.47 0.43
CA LEU A 62 -0.78 -3.89 1.16
C LEU A 62 -0.81 -4.50 2.56
N GLY A 63 -1.03 -3.66 3.57
CA GLY A 63 -1.34 -4.06 4.94
C GLY A 63 -2.75 -3.61 5.30
N HIS A 64 -3.27 -4.10 6.43
CA HIS A 64 -4.61 -3.75 6.92
C HIS A 64 -5.68 -3.89 5.83
N HIS A 65 -5.49 -4.82 4.89
CA HIS A 65 -6.46 -5.18 3.88
C HIS A 65 -7.27 -6.33 4.50
N ASP A 66 -8.59 -6.20 4.62
CA ASP A 66 -9.44 -7.13 5.37
C ASP A 66 -9.66 -8.48 4.63
N ASP A 67 -8.61 -9.08 4.07
CA ASP A 67 -8.78 -9.98 2.91
C ASP A 67 -9.24 -11.40 3.26
N TRP A 68 -9.25 -11.80 4.52
CA TRP A 68 -9.35 -13.22 4.88
C TRP A 68 -10.34 -13.55 6.00
N MET A 69 -11.44 -12.78 6.11
CA MET A 69 -12.57 -13.09 6.99
C MET A 69 -13.95 -13.12 6.29
N PRO A 70 -14.13 -13.84 5.17
CA PRO A 70 -15.46 -14.00 4.59
C PRO A 70 -16.37 -14.86 5.51
N PRO A 71 -17.68 -14.56 5.61
CA PRO A 71 -18.43 -13.53 4.88
C PRO A 71 -18.43 -12.15 5.56
N SER A 72 -17.75 -11.98 6.70
CA SER A 72 -17.73 -10.75 7.48
C SER A 72 -17.07 -9.60 6.71
N THR A 73 -16.06 -9.92 5.89
CA THR A 73 -15.36 -8.99 5.02
C THR A 73 -15.40 -9.48 3.58
N ARG A 74 -15.30 -8.55 2.61
CA ARG A 74 -15.14 -8.92 1.20
C ARG A 74 -13.72 -9.42 1.00
N ASP A 75 -13.56 -10.46 0.18
CA ASP A 75 -12.24 -10.82 -0.32
C ASP A 75 -11.73 -9.70 -1.22
N MET A 76 -10.64 -9.06 -0.78
CA MET A 76 -9.97 -7.99 -1.51
C MET A 76 -8.57 -8.42 -1.99
N SER A 77 -8.25 -9.73 -1.93
CA SER A 77 -6.97 -10.31 -2.34
C SER A 77 -6.92 -10.78 -3.79
N SER A 78 -8.06 -10.83 -4.50
CA SER A 78 -8.08 -11.25 -5.91
C SER A 78 -7.44 -10.22 -6.85
N GLU A 79 -7.00 -10.68 -8.03
CA GLU A 79 -6.45 -9.79 -9.05
C GLU A 79 -7.47 -8.74 -9.52
N GLU A 80 -8.75 -9.10 -9.62
CA GLU A 80 -9.81 -8.15 -9.96
C GLU A 80 -10.00 -7.09 -8.87
N ALA A 81 -9.93 -7.48 -7.60
CA ALA A 81 -10.06 -6.56 -6.48
C ALA A 81 -8.87 -5.59 -6.39
N LEU A 82 -7.66 -6.07 -6.70
CA LEU A 82 -6.42 -5.29 -6.67
C LEU A 82 -6.14 -4.50 -7.95
N ALA A 83 -6.85 -4.79 -9.05
CA ALA A 83 -6.66 -4.12 -10.34
C ALA A 83 -6.65 -2.58 -10.26
N PRO A 84 -7.55 -1.90 -9.53
CA PRO A 84 -7.50 -0.44 -9.40
C PRO A 84 -6.18 0.07 -8.81
N VAL A 85 -5.62 -0.64 -7.83
CA VAL A 85 -4.34 -0.28 -7.19
C VAL A 85 -3.18 -0.47 -8.16
N ARG A 86 -3.16 -1.58 -8.89
CA ARG A 86 -2.14 -1.83 -9.93
C ARG A 86 -2.18 -0.75 -11.01
N VAL A 87 -3.37 -0.39 -11.50
CA VAL A 87 -3.56 0.67 -12.51
C VAL A 87 -3.07 2.01 -12.01
N GLU A 88 -3.42 2.38 -10.77
CA GLU A 88 -3.00 3.65 -10.18
C GLU A 88 -1.47 3.70 -9.97
N LEU A 89 -0.85 2.64 -9.44
CA LEU A 89 0.61 2.58 -9.27
C LEU A 89 1.32 2.66 -10.62
N ALA A 90 0.88 1.93 -11.63
CA ALA A 90 1.44 2.02 -12.98
C ALA A 90 1.35 3.44 -13.57
N ARG A 91 0.30 4.20 -13.20
CA ARG A 91 0.11 5.59 -13.63
C ARG A 91 1.05 6.57 -12.92
N VAL A 92 1.29 6.41 -11.62
CA VAL A 92 1.98 7.42 -10.80
C VAL A 92 3.44 7.09 -10.45
N GLU A 93 3.79 5.81 -10.35
CA GLU A 93 5.14 5.32 -10.10
C GLU A 93 5.30 3.89 -10.67
N PRO A 94 5.55 3.75 -11.99
CA PRO A 94 5.58 2.44 -12.66
C PRO A 94 6.74 1.55 -12.25
N ARG A 95 7.69 2.05 -11.45
CA ARG A 95 8.82 1.24 -10.93
C ARG A 95 8.47 0.47 -9.67
N VAL A 96 7.34 0.78 -9.03
CA VAL A 96 6.87 0.06 -7.84
C VAL A 96 6.10 -1.19 -8.26
N SER A 97 6.59 -2.36 -7.83
CA SER A 97 5.87 -3.62 -8.00
C SER A 97 4.93 -3.86 -6.81
N LEU A 98 3.61 -3.92 -7.07
CA LEU A 98 2.64 -4.37 -6.08
C LEU A 98 2.69 -5.90 -5.97
N VAL A 99 3.04 -6.40 -4.78
CA VAL A 99 3.17 -7.83 -4.50
C VAL A 99 1.94 -8.30 -3.72
N SER A 100 1.24 -9.30 -4.26
CA SER A 100 0.18 -10.00 -3.56
C SER A 100 0.79 -11.08 -2.66
N VAL A 101 0.19 -11.32 -1.51
CA VAL A 101 0.60 -12.36 -0.54
C VAL A 101 -0.58 -13.27 -0.26
N GLY A 102 -0.34 -14.55 -0.01
CA GLY A 102 -1.36 -15.51 0.39
C GLY A 102 -1.61 -15.54 1.90
N TYR A 103 -2.79 -16.03 2.29
CA TYR A 103 -3.13 -16.25 3.70
C TYR A 103 -2.15 -17.22 4.36
N MET A 104 -1.51 -16.77 5.46
CA MET A 104 -0.46 -17.49 6.19
C MET A 104 0.80 -17.84 5.36
N GLU A 105 0.96 -17.27 4.18
CA GLU A 105 2.14 -17.50 3.34
C GLU A 105 3.38 -16.80 3.93
N GLY A 106 4.45 -17.56 4.10
CA GLY A 106 5.75 -16.99 4.47
C GLY A 106 6.34 -16.18 3.31
N THR A 107 6.43 -14.86 3.48
CA THR A 107 6.98 -13.96 2.45
C THR A 107 8.31 -13.36 2.89
N ARG A 108 9.37 -13.55 2.08
CA ARG A 108 10.66 -12.89 2.31
C ARG A 108 10.63 -11.47 1.74
N LEU A 109 10.87 -10.47 2.59
CA LEU A 109 10.83 -9.05 2.20
C LEU A 109 12.19 -8.49 1.77
N LEU A 110 13.28 -8.95 2.37
CA LEU A 110 14.63 -8.46 2.09
C LEU A 110 15.59 -9.64 1.87
N GLU A 111 16.64 -9.39 1.09
CA GLU A 111 17.80 -10.28 0.98
C GLU A 111 18.69 -10.22 2.22
#